data_AF-A0A1I2JJK2-F1
#
_entry.id   AF-A0A1I2JJK2-F1
#
_cell.length_a   1.000
_cell.length_b   1.000
_cell.length_c   1.000
_cell.angle_alpha   90.00
_cell.angle_beta   90.00
_cell.angle_gamma   90.00
#
_symmetry.space_group_name_H-M   'P 1'
#
loop_
_entity.id
_entity.type
_entity.pdbx_description
1 polymer ?
#
loop_
_entity_poly.entity_id
_entity_poly.type
_entity_poly.pdbx_seq_one_letter_code
_entity_poly.pdbx_strand_id
1 'polypeptide(L)'
;MQIERDLVALEASGEDVEHYRDTLPAWYRAVFSTEQAWTGGVNKATPIVDPRDLRLLRALAGQVDSVGLNPKPAPDFLAHLQEALGDARQLILDAGPDVLSDAARRYLLGLVREAERCIEEIDAFGTAAVRRVTFELGGAMASIAEVASDENVKKTWREKSRAVLIQWAGLVPTAAITTVVTQMIEGGMS
;
A
#
# COMPACT_ATOMS: atom_id res chain seq x y z
N MET A 1 -4.70 -16.61 3.77
CA MET A 1 -4.52 -15.17 3.46
C MET A 1 -3.35 -15.01 2.50
N GLN A 2 -3.22 -13.88 1.80
CA GLN A 2 -2.09 -13.61 0.89
C GLN A 2 -0.73 -13.75 1.61
N ILE A 3 -0.62 -13.20 2.82
CA ILE A 3 0.61 -13.26 3.65
C ILE A 3 1.05 -14.71 3.93
N GLU A 4 0.13 -15.63 4.20
CA GLU A 4 0.47 -17.06 4.39
C GLU A 4 1.03 -17.69 3.11
N ARG A 5 0.51 -17.29 1.94
CA ARG A 5 1.03 -17.78 0.65
C ARG A 5 2.42 -17.21 0.37
N ASP A 6 2.65 -15.95 0.75
CA ASP A 6 3.95 -15.30 0.59
C ASP A 6 5.02 -15.94 1.51
N LEU A 7 4.66 -16.31 2.74
CA LEU A 7 5.56 -17.07 3.62
C LEU A 7 5.90 -18.46 3.09
N VAL A 8 4.93 -19.16 2.50
CA VAL A 8 5.18 -20.46 1.85
C VAL A 8 6.14 -20.29 0.66
N ALA A 9 6.03 -19.20 -0.10
CA ALA A 9 6.96 -18.91 -1.19
C ALA A 9 8.39 -18.64 -0.68
N LEU A 10 8.53 -17.91 0.43
CA LEU A 10 9.83 -17.63 1.06
C LEU A 10 10.48 -18.91 1.62
N GLU A 11 9.70 -19.75 2.29
CA GLU A 11 10.20 -21.06 2.78
C GLU A 11 10.63 -21.95 1.61
N ALA A 12 9.87 -21.95 0.51
CA ALA A 12 10.22 -22.68 -0.70
C ALA A 12 11.49 -22.14 -1.39
N SER A 13 11.86 -20.88 -1.16
CA SER A 13 13.16 -20.32 -1.60
C SER A 13 14.31 -20.60 -0.62
N GLY A 14 14.07 -21.31 0.47
CA GLY A 14 15.08 -21.69 1.46
C GLY A 14 15.31 -20.66 2.57
N GLU A 15 14.43 -19.66 2.69
CA GLU A 15 14.48 -18.68 3.78
C GLU A 15 13.88 -19.28 5.06
N ASP A 16 14.47 -18.93 6.20
CA ASP A 16 13.87 -19.24 7.51
C ASP A 16 12.65 -18.34 7.72
N VAL A 17 11.49 -18.96 7.94
CA VAL A 17 10.21 -18.26 8.13
C VAL A 17 9.57 -18.52 9.49
N GLU A 18 10.20 -19.32 10.37
CA GLU A 18 9.60 -19.68 11.66
C GLU A 18 9.33 -18.44 12.51
N HIS A 19 10.25 -17.47 12.54
CA HIS A 19 10.06 -16.24 13.31
C HIS A 19 8.87 -15.41 12.83
N TYR A 20 8.53 -15.45 11.54
CA TYR A 20 7.31 -14.81 11.03
C TYR A 20 6.07 -15.55 11.52
N ARG A 21 6.08 -16.89 11.48
CA ARG A 21 4.95 -17.72 11.94
C ARG A 21 4.66 -17.55 13.43
N ASP A 22 5.71 -17.38 14.23
CA ASP A 22 5.60 -17.16 15.67
C ASP A 22 5.04 -15.79 16.02
N THR A 23 5.41 -14.77 15.26
CA THR A 23 5.06 -13.37 15.58
C THR A 23 3.77 -12.91 14.91
N LEU A 24 3.48 -13.37 13.69
CA LEU A 24 2.30 -12.94 12.91
C LEU A 24 0.98 -13.03 13.69
N PRO A 25 0.66 -14.10 14.45
CA PRO A 25 -0.61 -14.16 15.19
C PRO A 25 -0.80 -13.02 16.19
N ALA A 26 0.27 -12.48 16.78
CA ALA A 26 0.20 -11.32 17.67
C ALA A 26 -0.04 -10.04 16.87
N TRP A 27 0.66 -9.87 15.75
CA TRP A 27 0.47 -8.75 14.82
C TRP A 27 -0.94 -8.72 14.21
N TYR A 28 -1.46 -9.86 13.77
CA TYR A 28 -2.83 -9.98 13.26
C TYR A 28 -3.84 -9.58 14.34
N ARG A 29 -3.64 -10.02 15.59
CA ARG A 29 -4.47 -9.58 16.70
C ARG A 29 -4.37 -8.07 16.92
N ALA A 30 -3.18 -7.48 16.85
CA ALA A 30 -3.00 -6.04 17.02
C ALA A 30 -3.65 -5.18 15.94
N VAL A 31 -3.58 -5.62 14.68
CA VAL A 31 -4.10 -4.87 13.53
C VAL A 31 -5.60 -5.08 13.35
N PHE A 32 -6.09 -6.31 13.59
CA PHE A 32 -7.45 -6.71 13.26
C PHE A 32 -8.35 -6.97 14.49
N SER A 33 -7.91 -6.68 15.72
CA SER A 33 -8.81 -6.73 16.89
C SER A 33 -9.81 -5.58 16.85
N THR A 34 -10.91 -5.78 16.13
CA THR A 34 -12.08 -4.90 16.14
C THR A 34 -12.82 -4.93 17.49
N GLU A 35 -12.64 -5.98 18.29
CA GLU A 35 -13.34 -6.18 19.55
C GLU A 35 -12.70 -5.48 20.76
N GLN A 36 -11.42 -5.09 20.68
CA GLN A 36 -10.74 -4.36 21.77
C GLN A 36 -10.78 -2.84 21.53
N ALA A 37 -12.01 -2.34 21.40
CA ALA A 37 -12.47 -1.03 21.81
C ALA A 37 -11.60 0.19 21.44
N TRP A 38 -11.85 0.74 20.25
CA TRP A 38 -11.71 2.19 19.98
C TRP A 38 -12.47 3.05 21.02
N THR A 39 -13.38 2.46 21.80
CA THR A 39 -14.20 3.08 22.84
C THR A 39 -13.73 2.83 24.29
N GLY A 40 -12.65 2.06 24.53
CA GLY A 40 -12.28 1.61 25.89
C GLY A 40 -10.78 1.55 26.21
N GLY A 41 -9.92 2.00 25.31
CA GLY A 41 -8.46 1.83 25.39
C GLY A 41 -7.72 2.67 26.44
N VAL A 42 -8.40 3.50 27.24
CA VAL A 42 -7.72 4.34 28.24
C VAL A 42 -7.35 3.55 29.52
N ASN A 43 -8.00 2.41 29.81
CA ASN A 43 -7.88 1.74 31.11
C ASN A 43 -7.61 0.22 31.10
N LYS A 44 -7.23 -0.40 29.97
CA LYS A 44 -6.81 -1.82 29.96
C LYS A 44 -5.33 -1.96 29.59
N ALA A 45 -4.53 -2.30 30.61
CA ALA A 45 -3.09 -2.47 30.58
C ALA A 45 -2.63 -3.83 30.03
N THR A 46 -3.34 -4.40 29.04
CA THR A 46 -2.87 -5.61 28.37
C THR A 46 -2.19 -5.19 27.07
N PRO A 47 -0.84 -5.15 27.00
CA PRO A 47 -0.16 -4.84 25.75
C PRO A 47 -0.53 -5.91 24.72
N ILE A 48 -1.16 -5.49 23.62
CA ILE A 48 -1.59 -6.37 22.53
C ILE A 48 -0.38 -6.88 21.72
N VAL A 49 0.73 -6.14 21.75
CA VAL A 49 2.04 -6.49 21.16
C VAL A 49 3.13 -6.26 22.19
N ASP A 50 4.19 -7.08 22.17
CA ASP A 50 5.34 -6.88 23.02
C ASP A 50 5.99 -5.50 22.72
N PRO A 51 6.21 -4.63 23.72
CA PRO A 51 6.90 -3.36 23.52
C PRO A 51 8.31 -3.47 22.91
N ARG A 52 8.92 -4.67 22.93
CA ARG A 52 10.17 -4.95 22.23
C ARG A 52 9.98 -4.94 20.71
N ASP A 53 8.89 -5.51 20.21
CA ASP A 53 8.61 -5.59 18.77
C ASP A 53 8.38 -4.18 18.20
N LEU A 54 7.67 -3.33 18.94
CA LEU A 54 7.49 -1.92 18.57
C LEU A 54 8.81 -1.13 18.58
N ARG A 55 9.73 -1.45 19.50
CA ARG A 55 11.07 -0.84 19.53
C ARG A 55 11.91 -1.30 18.34
N LEU A 56 11.83 -2.58 17.96
CA LEU A 56 12.50 -3.12 16.79
C LEU A 56 11.98 -2.47 15.50
N LEU A 57 10.65 -2.29 15.35
CA LEU A 57 10.10 -1.57 14.20
C LEU A 57 10.57 -0.11 14.14
N ARG A 58 10.65 0.58 15.28
CA ARG A 58 11.17 1.96 15.32
C ARG A 58 12.66 2.01 14.98
N ALA A 59 13.45 1.06 15.47
CA ALA A 59 14.86 0.95 15.15
C ALA A 59 15.07 0.64 13.66
N LEU A 60 14.26 -0.26 13.09
CA LEU A 60 14.26 -0.57 11.66
C LEU A 60 13.87 0.65 10.83
N ALA A 61 12.82 1.38 11.21
CA ALA A 61 12.43 2.62 10.54
C ALA A 61 13.60 3.64 10.56
N GLY A 62 14.22 3.84 11.72
CA GLY A 62 15.40 4.71 11.84
C GLY A 62 16.60 4.25 11.01
N GLN A 63 16.82 2.95 10.90
CA GLN A 63 17.85 2.37 10.03
C GLN A 63 17.53 2.63 8.54
N VAL A 64 16.31 2.34 8.10
CA VAL A 64 15.84 2.59 6.73
C VAL A 64 15.99 4.06 6.36
N ASP A 65 15.58 4.97 7.26
CA ASP A 65 15.74 6.42 7.08
C ASP A 65 17.22 6.83 7.02
N SER A 66 18.07 6.25 7.87
CA SER A 66 19.51 6.59 7.95
C SER A 66 20.33 6.10 6.75
N VAL A 67 19.97 4.95 6.17
CA VAL A 67 20.61 4.41 4.96
C VAL A 67 20.11 5.14 3.72
N GLY A 68 19.04 5.93 3.84
CA GLY A 68 18.42 6.60 2.70
C GLY A 68 17.91 5.61 1.67
N LEU A 69 17.46 4.42 2.13
CA LEU A 69 16.85 3.40 1.28
C LEU A 69 15.55 3.97 0.73
N ASN A 70 15.65 4.65 -0.40
CA ASN A 70 14.53 5.09 -1.20
C ASN A 70 14.48 4.19 -2.44
N PRO A 71 13.99 2.94 -2.30
CA PRO A 71 13.94 2.03 -3.42
C PRO A 71 13.19 2.69 -4.56
N LYS A 72 13.88 2.87 -5.69
CA LYS A 72 13.26 3.40 -6.88
C LYS A 72 12.30 2.34 -7.43
N PRO A 73 11.05 2.70 -7.75
CA PRO A 73 10.15 1.78 -8.41
C PRO A 73 10.76 1.25 -9.70
N ALA A 74 10.58 -0.04 -9.98
CA ALA A 74 10.96 -0.59 -11.29
C ALA A 74 10.17 0.12 -12.42
N PRO A 75 10.74 0.29 -13.63
CA PRO A 75 10.02 0.93 -14.73
C PRO A 75 8.67 0.28 -15.07
N ASP A 76 8.61 -1.06 -15.07
CA ASP A 76 7.38 -1.82 -15.35
C ASP A 76 6.28 -1.52 -14.32
N PHE A 77 6.67 -1.22 -13.09
CA PHE A 77 5.74 -0.84 -12.03
C PHE A 77 5.06 0.49 -12.36
N LEU A 78 5.87 1.50 -12.74
CA LEU A 78 5.34 2.82 -13.08
C LEU A 78 4.44 2.75 -14.31
N ALA A 79 4.77 1.90 -15.28
CA ALA A 79 3.94 1.66 -16.46
C ALA A 79 2.56 1.08 -16.08
N HIS A 80 2.51 0.04 -15.24
CA HIS A 80 1.24 -0.52 -14.76
C HIS A 80 0.41 0.47 -13.93
N LEU A 81 1.06 1.31 -13.13
CA LEU A 81 0.38 2.36 -12.38
C LEU A 81 -0.21 3.43 -13.33
N GLN A 82 0.53 3.84 -14.35
CA GLN A 82 0.04 4.77 -15.37
C GLN A 82 -1.16 4.19 -16.13
N GLU A 83 -1.14 2.90 -16.48
CA GLU A 83 -2.28 2.21 -17.08
C GLU A 83 -3.51 2.24 -16.15
N ALA A 84 -3.33 1.90 -14.88
CA ALA A 84 -4.41 1.93 -13.88
C ALA A 84 -4.98 3.34 -13.68
N LEU A 85 -4.14 4.38 -13.74
CA LEU A 85 -4.58 5.79 -13.69
C LEU A 85 -5.35 6.20 -14.96
N GLY A 86 -4.94 5.71 -16.13
CA GLY A 86 -5.65 5.89 -17.39
C GLY A 86 -7.05 5.27 -17.35
N ASP A 87 -7.15 4.03 -16.85
CA ASP A 87 -8.43 3.35 -16.64
C ASP A 87 -9.34 4.09 -15.64
N ALA A 88 -8.77 4.56 -14.53
CA ALA A 88 -9.50 5.34 -13.54
C ALA A 88 -10.02 6.65 -14.15
N ARG A 89 -9.18 7.36 -14.91
CA ARG A 89 -9.57 8.58 -15.64
C ARG A 89 -10.76 8.32 -16.55
N GLN A 90 -10.69 7.26 -17.36
CA GLN A 90 -11.74 6.94 -18.31
C GLN A 90 -13.05 6.62 -17.58
N LEU A 91 -13.00 5.80 -16.52
CA LEU A 91 -14.16 5.52 -15.68
C LEU A 91 -14.79 6.80 -15.08
N ILE A 92 -13.96 7.72 -14.60
CA ILE A 92 -14.42 9.00 -14.03
C ILE A 92 -15.05 9.90 -15.11
N LEU A 93 -14.55 9.87 -16.34
CA LEU A 93 -15.12 10.64 -17.46
C LEU A 93 -16.46 10.05 -17.92
N ASP A 94 -16.55 8.73 -18.00
CA ASP A 94 -17.74 8.02 -18.50
C ASP A 94 -18.87 7.93 -17.47
N ALA A 95 -18.57 8.14 -16.18
CA ALA A 95 -19.58 8.11 -15.12
C ALA A 95 -20.68 9.14 -15.38
N GLY A 96 -21.95 8.72 -15.26
CA GLY A 96 -23.10 9.62 -15.37
C GLY A 96 -23.26 10.54 -14.15
N PRO A 97 -24.12 11.57 -14.23
CA PRO A 97 -24.39 12.49 -13.12
C PRO A 97 -25.12 11.82 -11.94
N ASP A 98 -25.74 10.67 -12.17
CA ASP A 98 -26.37 9.79 -11.18
C ASP A 98 -25.36 9.05 -10.30
N VAL A 99 -24.17 8.79 -10.83
CA VAL A 99 -23.06 8.17 -10.09
C VAL A 99 -22.13 9.22 -9.48
N LEU A 100 -21.85 10.28 -10.23
CA LEU A 100 -20.79 11.23 -9.90
C LEU A 100 -21.21 12.68 -10.13
N SER A 101 -21.29 13.45 -9.05
CA SER A 101 -21.50 14.91 -9.14
C SER A 101 -20.32 15.61 -9.83
N ASP A 102 -20.57 16.78 -10.43
CA ASP A 102 -19.53 17.58 -11.10
C ASP A 102 -18.40 18.01 -10.16
N ALA A 103 -18.68 18.21 -8.87
CA ALA A 103 -17.67 18.52 -7.87
C ALA A 103 -16.78 17.31 -7.59
N ALA A 104 -17.37 16.14 -7.37
CA ALA A 104 -16.64 14.89 -7.16
C ALA A 104 -15.80 14.51 -8.39
N ARG A 105 -16.35 14.69 -9.60
CA ARG A 105 -15.62 14.47 -10.85
C ARG A 105 -14.37 15.33 -10.97
N ARG A 106 -14.50 16.64 -10.73
CA ARG A 106 -13.36 17.56 -10.78
C ARG A 106 -12.30 17.19 -9.75
N TYR A 107 -12.71 16.81 -8.54
CA TYR A 107 -11.80 16.37 -7.49
C TYR A 107 -11.04 15.10 -7.89
N LEU A 108 -11.74 14.04 -8.33
CA LEU A 108 -11.09 12.79 -8.74
C LEU A 108 -10.16 12.98 -9.94
N LEU A 109 -10.56 13.76 -10.95
CA LEU A 109 -9.68 14.09 -12.08
C LEU A 109 -8.47 14.92 -11.65
N GLY A 110 -8.62 15.76 -10.62
CA GLY A 110 -7.51 16.46 -9.97
C GLY A 110 -6.50 15.49 -9.37
N LEU A 111 -6.97 14.51 -8.60
CA LEU A 111 -6.12 13.47 -8.00
C LEU A 111 -5.40 12.62 -9.06
N VAL A 112 -6.08 12.25 -10.15
CA VAL A 112 -5.46 11.52 -11.26
C VAL A 112 -4.31 12.34 -11.87
N ARG A 113 -4.53 13.62 -12.16
CA ARG A 113 -3.48 14.50 -12.71
C ARG A 113 -2.32 14.70 -11.75
N GLU A 114 -2.62 14.85 -10.45
CA GLU A 114 -1.58 14.96 -9.43
C GLU A 114 -0.76 13.67 -9.32
N ALA A 115 -1.40 12.50 -9.41
CA ALA A 115 -0.71 11.21 -9.42
C ALA A 115 0.20 11.05 -10.64
N GLU A 116 -0.29 11.35 -11.84
CA GLU A 116 0.51 11.33 -13.06
C GLU A 116 1.73 12.25 -12.97
N ARG A 117 1.53 13.48 -12.50
CA ARG A 117 2.62 14.43 -12.29
C ARG A 117 3.64 13.92 -11.26
N CYS A 118 3.18 13.34 -10.14
CA CYS A 118 4.08 12.74 -9.15
C CYS A 118 4.91 11.59 -9.74
N ILE A 119 4.37 10.84 -10.72
CA ILE A 119 5.09 9.77 -11.41
C ILE A 119 6.11 10.35 -12.41
N GLU A 120 5.71 11.34 -13.20
CA GLU A 120 6.59 12.01 -14.17
C GLU A 120 7.79 12.70 -13.48
N GLU A 121 7.55 13.31 -12.33
CA GLU A 121 8.53 14.03 -11.54
C GLU A 121 8.94 13.24 -10.28
N ILE A 122 9.01 11.90 -10.36
CA ILE A 122 9.20 11.04 -9.18
C ILE A 122 10.52 11.28 -8.44
N ASP A 123 11.59 11.68 -9.14
CA ASP A 123 12.86 12.03 -8.52
C ASP A 123 12.76 13.33 -7.69
N ALA A 124 11.80 14.21 -7.98
CA ALA A 124 11.58 15.46 -7.25
C ALA A 124 10.59 15.28 -6.09
N PHE A 125 9.48 14.58 -6.31
CA PHE A 125 8.42 14.40 -5.31
C PHE A 125 8.63 13.18 -4.39
N GLY A 126 9.39 12.20 -4.86
CA GLY A 126 9.59 10.93 -4.18
C GLY A 126 8.39 9.99 -4.23
N THR A 127 8.65 8.73 -3.90
CA THR A 127 7.67 7.64 -3.85
C THR A 127 6.56 7.89 -2.83
N ALA A 128 6.84 8.60 -1.74
CA ALA A 128 5.85 8.94 -0.72
C ALA A 128 4.71 9.83 -1.24
N ALA A 129 5.01 10.75 -2.17
CA ALA A 129 4.00 11.61 -2.78
C ALA A 129 3.07 10.80 -3.68
N VAL A 130 3.64 9.96 -4.55
CA VAL A 130 2.89 9.02 -5.40
C VAL A 130 2.00 8.11 -4.56
N ARG A 131 2.52 7.57 -3.44
CA ARG A 131 1.74 6.80 -2.48
C ARG A 131 0.54 7.59 -1.97
N ARG A 132 0.77 8.77 -1.40
CA ARG A 132 -0.28 9.55 -0.76
C ARG A 132 -1.44 9.79 -1.72
N VAL A 133 -1.14 10.28 -2.92
CA VAL A 133 -2.17 10.64 -3.90
C VAL A 133 -2.90 9.41 -4.47
N THR A 134 -2.19 8.29 -4.70
CA THR A 134 -2.83 7.04 -5.17
C THR A 134 -3.71 6.39 -4.09
N PHE A 135 -3.33 6.47 -2.82
CA PHE A 135 -4.19 6.04 -1.71
C PHE A 135 -5.44 6.91 -1.58
N GLU A 136 -5.28 8.23 -1.69
CA GLU A 136 -6.40 9.17 -1.65
C GLU A 136 -7.37 8.93 -2.81
N LEU A 137 -6.85 8.77 -4.04
CA LEU A 137 -7.64 8.42 -5.22
C LEU A 137 -8.38 7.09 -5.05
N GLY A 138 -7.66 6.04 -4.65
CA GLY A 138 -8.24 4.72 -4.43
C GLY A 138 -9.34 4.74 -3.37
N GLY A 139 -9.13 5.43 -2.25
CA GLY A 139 -10.12 5.59 -1.18
C GLY A 139 -11.34 6.40 -1.61
N ALA A 140 -11.14 7.48 -2.35
CA ALA A 140 -12.23 8.29 -2.90
C ALA A 140 -13.08 7.47 -3.90
N MET A 141 -12.44 6.72 -4.81
CA MET A 141 -13.13 5.84 -5.75
C MET A 141 -13.89 4.71 -5.04
N ALA A 142 -13.31 4.10 -4.00
CA ALA A 142 -14.00 3.10 -3.19
C ALA A 142 -15.25 3.67 -2.51
N SER A 143 -15.17 4.91 -2.02
CA SER A 143 -16.31 5.59 -1.39
C SER A 143 -17.46 5.83 -2.37
N ILE A 144 -17.15 6.14 -3.65
CA ILE A 144 -18.16 6.23 -4.71
C ILE A 144 -18.85 4.88 -4.94
N ALA A 145 -18.09 3.77 -4.93
CA ALA A 145 -18.67 2.45 -5.05
C ALA A 145 -19.63 2.09 -3.91
N GLU A 146 -19.38 2.55 -2.69
CA GLU A 146 -20.27 2.25 -1.56
C GLU A 146 -21.61 3.00 -1.63
N VAL A 147 -21.64 4.17 -2.28
CA VAL A 147 -22.85 5.00 -2.40
C VAL A 147 -23.61 4.80 -3.70
N ALA A 148 -23.01 4.16 -4.71
CA ALA A 148 -23.68 3.86 -5.97
C ALA A 148 -24.87 2.90 -5.75
N SER A 149 -25.98 3.10 -6.45
CA SER A 149 -27.16 2.24 -6.33
C SER A 149 -27.10 0.97 -7.19
N ASP A 150 -26.39 1.02 -8.31
CA ASP A 150 -26.27 -0.08 -9.27
C ASP A 150 -25.08 -0.99 -8.93
N GLU A 151 -25.31 -2.30 -8.77
CA GLU A 151 -24.28 -3.28 -8.39
C GLU A 151 -23.16 -3.46 -9.43
N ASN A 152 -23.44 -3.29 -10.73
CA ASN A 152 -22.41 -3.33 -11.75
C ASN A 152 -21.50 -2.11 -11.66
N VAL A 153 -22.08 -0.93 -11.37
CA VAL A 153 -21.32 0.29 -11.08
C VAL A 153 -20.45 0.09 -9.84
N LYS A 154 -21.00 -0.44 -8.74
CA LYS A 154 -20.22 -0.73 -7.52
C LYS A 154 -19.03 -1.64 -7.83
N LYS A 155 -19.27 -2.74 -8.54
CA LYS A 155 -18.24 -3.72 -8.89
C LYS A 155 -17.12 -3.07 -9.70
N THR A 156 -17.47 -2.32 -10.75
CA THR A 156 -16.51 -1.63 -11.62
C THR A 156 -15.65 -0.64 -10.84
N TRP A 157 -16.27 0.19 -10.00
CA TRP A 157 -15.56 1.18 -9.21
C TRP A 157 -14.67 0.55 -8.13
N ARG A 158 -15.10 -0.53 -7.47
CA ARG A 158 -14.26 -1.30 -6.53
C ARG A 158 -13.07 -1.93 -7.24
N GLU A 159 -13.28 -2.52 -8.41
CA GLU A 159 -12.21 -3.15 -9.19
C GLU A 159 -11.15 -2.13 -9.60
N LYS A 160 -11.56 -0.98 -10.15
CA LYS A 160 -10.61 0.08 -10.56
C LYS A 160 -9.95 0.77 -9.37
N SER A 161 -10.67 1.02 -8.28
CA SER A 161 -10.08 1.50 -7.02
C SER A 161 -9.00 0.54 -6.51
N ARG A 162 -9.30 -0.76 -6.50
CA ARG A 162 -8.37 -1.80 -6.06
C ARG A 162 -7.16 -1.90 -6.98
N ALA A 163 -7.33 -1.74 -8.30
CA ALA A 163 -6.22 -1.73 -9.25
C ALA A 163 -5.21 -0.61 -8.92
N VAL A 164 -5.68 0.61 -8.65
CA VAL A 164 -4.82 1.73 -8.24
C VAL A 164 -4.10 1.44 -6.92
N LEU A 165 -4.79 0.85 -5.93
CA LEU A 165 -4.23 0.55 -4.60
C LEU A 165 -3.24 -0.63 -4.59
N ILE A 166 -3.52 -1.70 -5.34
CA ILE A 166 -2.71 -2.91 -5.36
C ILE A 166 -1.32 -2.63 -5.91
N GLN A 167 -1.23 -1.81 -6.96
CA GLN A 167 0.07 -1.48 -7.52
C GLN A 167 0.98 -0.94 -6.40
N TRP A 168 0.52 0.03 -5.61
CA TRP A 168 1.37 0.56 -4.55
C TRP A 168 1.75 -0.46 -3.45
N ALA A 169 0.85 -1.35 -3.07
CA ALA A 169 1.09 -2.32 -2.00
C ALA A 169 2.26 -3.29 -2.30
N GLY A 170 2.56 -3.55 -3.58
CA GLY A 170 3.66 -4.43 -4.00
C GLY A 170 5.07 -3.83 -3.87
N LEU A 171 5.19 -2.50 -3.68
CA LEU A 171 6.48 -1.81 -3.72
C LEU A 171 7.29 -1.89 -2.42
N VAL A 172 6.61 -1.82 -1.27
CA VAL A 172 7.25 -1.63 0.03
C VAL A 172 7.96 -2.89 0.57
N PRO A 173 7.41 -4.11 0.43
CA PRO A 173 8.09 -5.30 0.92
C PRO A 173 9.25 -5.73 -0.02
N THR A 174 9.01 -5.71 -1.33
CA THR A 174 9.89 -6.37 -2.30
C THR A 174 11.23 -5.66 -2.46
N ALA A 175 11.23 -4.32 -2.50
CA ALA A 175 12.44 -3.56 -2.76
C ALA A 175 13.33 -3.37 -1.51
N ALA A 176 12.74 -3.39 -0.30
CA ALA A 176 13.51 -3.37 0.94
C ALA A 176 14.27 -4.70 1.15
N ILE A 177 13.67 -5.83 0.76
CA ILE A 177 14.26 -7.16 0.90
C ILE A 177 15.36 -7.40 -0.14
N THR A 178 15.15 -7.03 -1.41
CA THR A 178 16.14 -7.29 -2.47
C THR A 178 17.39 -6.41 -2.37
N THR A 179 17.25 -5.12 -2.00
CA THR A 179 18.41 -4.19 -1.97
C THR A 179 19.45 -4.58 -0.91
N VAL A 180 19.02 -5.12 0.24
CA VAL A 180 19.91 -5.54 1.33
C VAL A 180 20.75 -6.76 0.92
N VAL A 181 20.16 -7.71 0.19
CA VAL A 181 20.85 -8.94 -0.25
C VAL A 181 21.95 -8.60 -1.27
N THR A 182 21.69 -7.71 -2.23
CA THR A 182 22.68 -7.36 -3.26
C THR A 182 23.89 -6.62 -2.67
N GLN A 183 23.70 -5.68 -1.74
CA GLN A 183 24.81 -4.96 -1.12
C GLN A 183 25.66 -5.83 -0.19
N MET A 184 25.07 -6.83 0.49
CA MET A 184 25.83 -7.79 1.30
C MET A 184 26.67 -8.75 0.47
N ILE A 185 26.19 -9.14 -0.72
CA ILE A 185 26.95 -9.97 -1.66
C ILE A 185 28.14 -9.20 -2.25
N GLU A 186 27.95 -7.92 -2.60
CA GLU A 186 29.01 -7.10 -3.20
C GLU A 186 30.06 -6.64 -2.16
N GLY A 187 29.65 -6.36 -0.92
CA GLY A 187 30.56 -5.99 0.17
C GLY A 187 31.28 -7.16 0.85
N GLY A 188 30.83 -8.40 0.64
CA GLY A 188 31.43 -9.62 1.20
C GLY A 188 32.53 -10.26 0.35
N MET A 189 32.79 -9.73 -0.86
CA MET A 189 33.83 -10.22 -1.77
C MET A 189 35.04 -9.28 -1.91
N SER A 190 35.16 -8.27 -1.04
CA SER A 190 36.34 -7.38 -0.92
C SER A 190 37.05 -7.59 0.40
#